data_AF-A0A7Y0R2T9-F1
#
_entry.id   AF-A0A7Y0R2T9-F1
#
_cell.length_a   1.000
_cell.length_b   1.000
_cell.length_c   1.000
_cell.angle_alpha   90.00
_cell.angle_beta   90.00
_cell.angle_gamma   90.00
#
_symmetry.space_group_name_H-M   'P 1'
#
loop_
_entity.id
_entity.type
_entity.pdbx_description
1 polymer ?
#
loop_
_entity_poly.entity_id
_entity_poly.type
_entity_poly.pdbx_seq_one_letter_code
_entity_poly.pdbx_strand_id
1 'polypeptide(L)'
;NKVISSGCVIDTARLMSIVANRVDLDPKNIFGYVLGEHGSHCFTPKSLISIAGQPADYYCDTHNIERIDADELLEAVKQAGYEIFRRKHNTVHGIAASVFRIIQAIKINERSVLPVGTMMSGQYGVSGVVLSLPTVV
;
A
#
# COMPACT_ATOMS: atom_id res chain seq x y z
N ASN A 1 -15.43 11.40 -9.75
CA ASN A 1 -15.90 10.00 -9.77
C ASN A 1 -16.79 9.72 -8.57
N LYS A 2 -17.88 8.95 -8.73
CA LYS A 2 -18.81 8.60 -7.63
C LYS A 2 -18.67 7.15 -7.16
N VAL A 3 -17.73 6.39 -7.73
CA VAL A 3 -17.45 4.98 -7.39
C VAL A 3 -15.95 4.83 -7.17
N ILE A 4 -15.57 4.28 -6.02
CA ILE A 4 -14.19 4.06 -5.60
C ILE A 4 -14.12 2.67 -4.96
N SER A 5 -13.13 1.86 -5.36
CA SER A 5 -12.83 0.59 -4.70
C SER A 5 -11.77 0.80 -3.61
N SER A 6 -11.81 0.03 -2.53
CA SER A 6 -10.77 0.07 -1.49
C SER A 6 -9.37 -0.26 -2.02
N GLY A 7 -9.29 -0.93 -3.18
CA GLY A 7 -8.05 -1.21 -3.89
C GLY A 7 -6.98 -1.83 -2.99
N CYS A 8 -5.74 -1.39 -3.17
CA CYS A 8 -4.57 -1.87 -2.45
C CYS A 8 -4.23 -1.04 -1.19
N VAL A 9 -5.21 -0.32 -0.61
CA VAL A 9 -5.01 0.49 0.61
C VAL A 9 -4.58 -0.39 1.78
N ILE A 10 -5.16 -1.58 1.94
CA ILE A 10 -4.76 -2.53 2.98
C ILE A 10 -3.36 -3.12 2.74
N ASP A 11 -3.04 -3.47 1.50
CA ASP A 11 -1.72 -4.04 1.18
C ASP A 11 -0.62 -3.01 1.37
N THR A 12 -0.90 -1.76 1.01
CA THR A 12 0.00 -0.62 1.28
C THR A 12 0.17 -0.39 2.78
N ALA A 13 -0.89 -0.50 3.59
CA ALA A 13 -0.79 -0.41 5.04
C ALA A 13 0.08 -1.55 5.63
N ARG A 14 -0.05 -2.77 5.11
CA ARG A 14 0.80 -3.91 5.50
C ARG A 14 2.25 -3.69 5.10
N LEU A 15 2.50 -3.21 3.88
CA LEU A 15 3.84 -2.86 3.40
C LEU A 15 4.52 -1.89 4.35
N MET A 16 3.83 -0.77 4.67
CA MET A 16 4.35 0.23 5.60
C MET A 16 4.66 -0.38 6.97
N SER A 17 3.77 -1.23 7.49
CA SER A 17 3.96 -1.88 8.79
C SER A 17 5.14 -2.87 8.82
N ILE A 18 5.32 -3.66 7.76
CA ILE A 18 6.43 -4.64 7.65
C ILE A 18 7.77 -3.91 7.60
N VAL A 19 7.88 -2.89 6.75
CA VAL A 19 9.09 -2.08 6.64
C VAL A 19 9.37 -1.36 7.96
N ALA A 20 8.36 -0.77 8.59
CA ALA A 20 8.48 -0.07 9.87
C ALA A 20 9.04 -0.97 10.97
N ASN A 21 8.54 -2.21 11.08
CA ASN A 21 9.06 -3.19 12.03
C ASN A 21 10.52 -3.56 11.75
N ARG A 22 10.95 -3.62 10.48
CA ARG A 22 12.34 -3.92 10.10
C ARG A 22 13.30 -2.81 10.52
N VAL A 23 12.84 -1.56 10.54
CA VAL A 23 13.67 -0.38 10.84
C VAL A 23 13.36 0.26 12.19
N ASP A 24 12.53 -0.39 13.01
CA ASP A 24 12.11 0.05 14.35
C ASP A 24 11.53 1.48 14.39
N LEU A 25 10.56 1.76 13.51
CA LEU A 25 9.87 3.06 13.41
C LEU A 25 8.34 2.92 13.48
N ASP A 26 7.65 4.04 13.70
CA ASP A 26 6.19 4.11 13.47
C ASP A 26 5.91 4.00 11.94
N PRO A 27 4.97 3.13 11.51
CA PRO A 27 4.56 3.00 10.10
C PRO A 27 4.19 4.29 9.38
N LYS A 28 3.78 5.33 10.10
CA LYS A 28 3.50 6.67 9.53
C LYS A 28 4.74 7.35 8.94
N ASN A 29 5.94 6.90 9.29
CA ASN A 29 7.19 7.40 8.72
C ASN A 29 7.65 6.60 7.49
N ILE A 30 6.90 5.56 7.11
CA ILE A 30 7.17 4.77 5.91
C ILE A 30 6.19 5.21 4.82
N PHE A 31 6.72 5.47 3.63
CA PHE A 31 5.89 5.71 2.45
C PHE A 31 6.23 4.70 1.38
N GLY A 32 5.21 4.29 0.64
CA GLY A 32 5.31 3.31 -0.43
C GLY A 32 3.91 2.96 -0.91
N TYR A 33 3.82 2.13 -1.95
CA TYR A 33 2.55 1.70 -2.49
C TYR A 33 2.60 0.24 -2.93
N VAL A 34 1.53 -0.48 -2.66
CA VAL A 34 1.15 -1.64 -3.45
C VAL A 34 0.13 -1.17 -4.47
N LEU A 35 0.37 -1.44 -5.75
CA LEU A 35 -0.42 -0.96 -6.89
C LEU A 35 -0.95 -2.10 -7.74
N GLY A 36 -1.82 -1.78 -8.70
CA GLY A 36 -2.36 -2.73 -9.67
C GLY A 36 -3.65 -3.41 -9.19
N GLU A 37 -3.77 -4.71 -9.48
CA GLU A 37 -4.88 -5.54 -9.01
C GLU A 37 -4.65 -5.95 -7.55
N HIS A 38 -5.66 -5.86 -6.68
CA HIS A 38 -5.55 -6.45 -5.35
C HIS A 38 -5.54 -7.99 -5.47
N GLY A 39 -4.45 -8.63 -5.02
CA GLY A 39 -4.31 -10.08 -5.07
C GLY A 39 -3.02 -10.51 -5.78
N SER A 40 -3.14 -11.43 -6.74
CA SER A 40 -1.99 -12.09 -7.35
C SER A 40 -1.12 -11.17 -8.21
N HIS A 41 -1.72 -10.18 -8.88
CA HIS A 41 -1.04 -9.28 -9.82
C HIS A 41 -0.79 -7.88 -9.24
N CYS A 42 -0.75 -7.75 -7.91
CA CYS A 42 -0.25 -6.53 -7.30
C CYS A 42 1.27 -6.43 -7.46
N PHE A 43 1.80 -5.20 -7.41
CA PHE A 43 3.24 -4.94 -7.44
C PHE A 43 3.60 -3.76 -6.55
N THR A 44 4.88 -3.68 -6.14
CA THR A 44 5.41 -2.58 -5.33
C THR A 44 6.57 -1.89 -6.06
N PRO A 45 6.40 -0.63 -6.52
CA PRO A 45 7.49 0.10 -7.15
C PRO A 45 8.57 0.45 -6.11
N LYS A 46 9.73 -0.20 -6.17
CA LYS A 46 10.86 0.07 -5.26
C LYS A 46 11.24 1.55 -5.20
N SER A 47 11.17 2.23 -6.35
CA SER A 47 11.48 3.65 -6.49
C SER A 47 10.58 4.59 -5.68
N LEU A 48 9.42 4.11 -5.22
CA LEU A 48 8.47 4.89 -4.41
C LEU A 48 8.55 4.56 -2.91
N ILE A 49 9.41 3.63 -2.51
CA ILE A 49 9.58 3.28 -1.10
C ILE A 49 10.54 4.29 -0.46
N SER A 50 10.06 4.96 0.60
CA SER A 50 10.86 5.90 1.38
C SER A 50 10.67 5.68 2.88
N ILE A 51 11.72 5.95 3.64
CA ILE A 51 11.78 5.83 5.09
C ILE A 51 12.19 7.20 5.63
N ALA A 52 11.35 7.80 6.48
CA ALA A 52 11.53 9.14 7.01
C ALA A 52 11.80 10.21 5.93
N GLY A 53 11.20 10.05 4.75
CA GLY A 53 11.35 10.96 3.61
C GLY A 53 12.62 10.74 2.75
N GLN A 54 13.44 9.74 3.07
CA GLN A 54 14.61 9.35 2.29
C GLN A 54 14.33 8.10 1.45
N PRO A 55 14.92 7.96 0.23
CA PRO A 55 14.84 6.71 -0.51
C PRO A 55 15.26 5.53 0.35
N ALA A 56 14.51 4.42 0.30
CA ALA A 56 14.72 3.28 1.20
C ALA A 56 16.16 2.75 1.19
N ASP A 57 16.75 2.58 0.01
CA ASP A 57 18.14 2.10 -0.11
C ASP A 57 19.14 3.06 0.56
N TYR A 58 18.94 4.38 0.42
CA TYR A 58 19.78 5.38 1.07
C TYR A 58 19.65 5.32 2.60
N TYR A 59 18.42 5.20 3.11
CA TYR A 59 18.18 5.07 4.55
C TYR A 59 18.85 3.80 5.10
N CYS A 60 18.68 2.66 4.42
CA CYS A 60 19.29 1.39 4.79
C CYS A 60 20.82 1.50 4.83
N ASP A 61 21.45 2.04 3.78
CA ASP A 61 22.90 2.19 3.69
C ASP A 61 23.47 3.07 4.81
N THR A 62 22.82 4.20 5.09
CA THR A 62 23.29 5.16 6.11
C THR A 62 23.13 4.66 7.55
N HIS A 63 22.25 3.69 7.77
CA HIS A 63 21.99 3.09 9.08
C HIS A 63 22.57 1.67 9.23
N ASN A 64 23.33 1.19 8.25
CA ASN A 64 23.87 -0.18 8.19
C ASN A 64 22.79 -1.28 8.33
N ILE A 65 21.62 -1.03 7.74
CA ILE A 65 20.52 -1.99 7.64
C ILE A 65 20.57 -2.63 6.26
N GLU A 66 20.27 -3.91 6.17
CA GLU A 66 20.13 -4.58 4.88
C GLU A 66 19.06 -3.90 4.02
N ARG A 67 19.37 -3.71 2.73
CA ARG A 67 18.45 -3.06 1.78
C ARG A 67 17.16 -3.86 1.63
N ILE A 68 16.11 -3.13 1.27
CA ILE A 68 14.79 -3.72 1.03
C ILE A 68 14.77 -4.29 -0.39
N ASP A 69 14.55 -5.58 -0.50
CA ASP A 69 14.13 -6.22 -1.74
C ASP A 69 12.62 -6.04 -1.92
N ALA A 70 12.22 -5.56 -3.09
CA ALA A 70 10.83 -5.22 -3.37
C ALA A 70 9.95 -6.45 -3.60
N ASP A 71 10.50 -7.51 -4.20
CA ASP A 71 9.78 -8.73 -4.48
C ASP A 71 9.57 -9.54 -3.19
N GLU A 72 10.62 -9.65 -2.36
CA GLU A 72 10.50 -10.27 -1.03
C GLU A 72 9.50 -9.53 -0.14
N LEU A 73 9.54 -8.19 -0.15
CA LEU A 73 8.59 -7.36 0.59
C LEU A 73 7.15 -7.58 0.10
N LEU A 74 6.94 -7.65 -1.22
CA LEU A 74 5.63 -7.91 -1.79
C LEU A 74 5.08 -9.28 -1.39
N GLU A 75 5.91 -10.32 -1.43
CA GLU A 75 5.52 -11.66 -0.99
C GLU A 75 5.21 -11.69 0.50
N ALA A 76 5.98 -10.98 1.34
CA ALA A 76 5.67 -10.84 2.77
C ALA A 76 4.31 -10.15 3.00
N VAL A 77 3.98 -9.11 2.21
CA VAL A 77 2.68 -8.43 2.27
C VAL A 77 1.52 -9.36 1.94
N LYS A 78 1.65 -10.15 0.85
CA LYS A 78 0.65 -11.15 0.45
C LYS A 78 0.50 -12.21 1.55
N GLN A 79 1.61 -12.74 2.02
CA GLN A 79 1.65 -13.80 3.04
C GLN A 79 1.04 -13.35 4.36
N ALA A 80 1.21 -12.09 4.77
CA ALA A 80 0.58 -11.55 5.98
C ALA A 80 -0.96 -11.66 5.91
N GLY A 81 -1.56 -11.42 4.74
CA GLY A 81 -3.00 -11.61 4.54
C GLY A 81 -3.43 -13.06 4.72
N TYR A 82 -2.71 -14.00 4.09
CA TYR A 82 -2.97 -15.43 4.20
C TYR A 82 -2.78 -15.95 5.62
N GLU A 83 -1.76 -15.47 6.33
CA GLU A 83 -1.49 -15.90 7.69
C GLU A 83 -2.60 -15.49 8.66
N ILE A 84 -3.09 -14.25 8.55
CA ILE A 84 -4.23 -13.77 9.36
C ILE A 84 -5.45 -14.66 9.09
N PHE A 85 -5.74 -14.93 7.82
CA PHE A 85 -6.84 -15.82 7.45
C PHE A 85 -6.64 -17.23 7.99
N ARG A 86 -5.45 -17.81 7.87
CA ARG A 86 -5.15 -19.15 8.39
C ARG A 86 -5.33 -19.26 9.89
N ARG A 87 -4.99 -18.21 10.65
CA ARG A 87 -5.06 -18.20 12.12
C ARG A 87 -6.45 -17.88 12.67
N LYS A 88 -7.21 -17.00 12.01
CA LYS A 88 -8.50 -16.47 12.52
C LYS A 88 -9.71 -16.82 11.64
N HIS A 89 -9.49 -17.38 10.46
CA HIS A 89 -10.49 -17.67 9.42
C HIS A 89 -11.21 -16.43 8.84
N ASN A 90 -10.67 -15.22 9.04
CA ASN A 90 -11.15 -13.99 8.42
C ASN A 90 -10.09 -12.87 8.43
N THR A 91 -10.31 -11.83 7.63
CA THR A 91 -9.43 -10.65 7.49
C THR A 91 -10.21 -9.34 7.54
N VAL A 92 -10.91 -9.07 8.64
CA VAL A 92 -11.91 -7.96 8.69
C VAL A 92 -11.41 -6.63 9.24
N HIS A 93 -10.43 -6.62 10.15
CA HIS A 93 -10.06 -5.40 10.87
C HIS A 93 -9.27 -4.42 9.99
N GLY A 94 -8.28 -4.92 9.26
CA GLY A 94 -7.46 -4.11 8.38
C GLY A 94 -8.29 -3.47 7.25
N ILE A 95 -9.16 -4.24 6.59
CA ILE A 95 -10.02 -3.70 5.54
C ILE A 95 -11.03 -2.69 6.07
N ALA A 96 -11.60 -2.91 7.27
CA ALA A 96 -12.49 -1.92 7.90
C ALA A 96 -11.76 -0.59 8.17
N ALA A 97 -10.52 -0.64 8.65
CA ALA A 97 -9.67 0.54 8.83
C ALA A 97 -9.35 1.24 7.49
N SER A 98 -9.04 0.47 6.44
CA SER A 98 -8.80 1.02 5.10
C SER A 98 -10.03 1.73 4.53
N VAL A 99 -11.22 1.14 4.67
CA VAL A 99 -12.48 1.75 4.24
C VAL A 99 -12.77 3.01 5.06
N PHE A 100 -12.58 2.95 6.38
CA PHE A 100 -12.71 4.12 7.24
C PHE A 100 -11.77 5.26 6.82
N ARG A 101 -10.51 4.95 6.49
CA ARG A 101 -9.53 5.94 6.02
C ARG A 101 -9.99 6.65 4.74
N ILE A 102 -10.58 5.91 3.80
CA ILE A 102 -11.16 6.45 2.56
C ILE A 102 -12.36 7.34 2.88
N ILE A 103 -13.28 6.86 3.72
CA ILE A 103 -14.46 7.64 4.15
C ILE A 103 -14.03 8.94 4.83
N GLN A 104 -13.01 8.90 5.68
CA GLN A 104 -12.48 10.07 6.36
C GLN A 104 -11.96 11.11 5.36
N ALA A 105 -11.14 10.68 4.38
CA ALA A 105 -10.62 11.57 3.32
C ALA A 105 -11.74 12.30 2.58
N ILE A 106 -12.79 11.56 2.19
CA ILE A 106 -13.98 12.11 1.53
C ILE A 106 -14.72 13.08 2.46
N LYS A 107 -14.97 12.66 3.71
CA LYS A 107 -15.85 13.38 4.64
C LYS A 107 -15.34 14.77 4.99
N ILE A 108 -14.01 14.90 5.14
CA ILE A 108 -13.37 16.17 5.51
C ILE A 108 -12.71 16.88 4.33
N ASN A 109 -12.89 16.38 3.10
CA ASN A 109 -12.25 16.88 1.90
C ASN A 109 -10.72 17.04 2.08
N GLU A 110 -10.10 15.98 2.60
CA GLU A 110 -8.68 15.97 2.97
C GLU A 110 -7.76 16.08 1.75
N ARG A 111 -8.24 15.62 0.57
CA ARG A 111 -7.47 15.53 -0.68
C ARG A 111 -6.25 14.63 -0.53
N SER A 112 -6.43 13.53 0.19
CA SER A 112 -5.36 12.55 0.45
C SER A 112 -5.06 11.72 -0.79
N VAL A 113 -3.80 11.34 -0.97
CA VAL A 113 -3.41 10.40 -2.02
C VAL A 113 -3.46 8.98 -1.46
N LEU A 114 -4.37 8.16 -2.00
CA LEU A 114 -4.56 6.77 -1.57
C LEU A 114 -4.50 5.83 -2.79
N PRO A 115 -3.96 4.59 -2.65
CA PRO A 115 -3.93 3.59 -3.72
C PRO A 115 -5.29 2.88 -3.86
N VAL A 116 -6.32 3.66 -4.16
CA VAL A 116 -7.69 3.18 -4.35
C VAL A 116 -7.91 2.69 -5.78
N GLY A 117 -8.87 1.80 -5.97
CA GLY A 117 -9.26 1.34 -7.30
C GLY A 117 -10.11 2.38 -8.01
N THR A 118 -9.65 2.86 -9.17
CA THR A 118 -10.37 3.81 -10.03
C THR A 118 -10.42 3.32 -11.48
N MET A 119 -11.45 3.72 -12.22
CA MET A 119 -11.59 3.39 -13.64
C MET A 119 -10.52 4.09 -14.47
N MET A 120 -9.75 3.31 -15.21
CA MET A 120 -8.72 3.79 -16.12
C MET A 120 -9.35 4.36 -17.39
N SER A 121 -8.85 5.52 -17.83
CA SER A 121 -9.37 6.27 -18.97
C SER A 121 -8.28 6.70 -19.96
N GLY A 122 -7.20 5.92 -20.06
CA GLY A 122 -6.07 6.15 -20.96
C GLY A 122 -4.73 6.34 -20.25
N GLN A 123 -4.70 6.45 -18.91
CA GLN A 123 -3.43 6.54 -18.18
C GLN A 123 -2.64 5.23 -18.38
N TYR A 124 -1.32 5.36 -18.57
CA TYR A 124 -0.43 4.25 -18.91
C TYR A 124 -0.83 3.46 -20.18
N GLY A 125 -1.64 4.05 -21.07
CA GLY A 125 -2.16 3.36 -22.26
C GLY A 125 -3.28 2.36 -21.96
N VAL A 126 -3.84 2.38 -20.74
CA VAL A 126 -4.84 1.42 -20.27
C VAL A 126 -6.21 2.12 -20.12
N SER A 127 -7.28 1.45 -20.55
CA SER A 127 -8.65 1.99 -20.46
C SER A 127 -9.67 0.88 -20.18
N GLY A 128 -10.77 1.22 -19.49
CA GLY A 128 -11.91 0.30 -19.31
C GLY A 128 -11.72 -0.76 -18.23
N VAL A 129 -10.68 -0.63 -17.40
CA VAL A 129 -10.40 -1.51 -16.25
C VAL A 129 -10.25 -0.68 -14.98
N VAL A 130 -10.49 -1.30 -13.83
CA VAL A 130 -10.28 -0.67 -12.51
C VAL A 130 -8.94 -1.14 -11.96
N LEU A 131 -8.03 -0.20 -11.70
CA LEU A 131 -6.71 -0.49 -11.10
C LEU A 131 -6.50 0.36 -9.85
N SER A 132 -5.78 -0.20 -8.88
CA SER A 132 -5.39 0.50 -7.67
C SER A 132 -4.16 1.36 -7.95
N LEU A 133 -4.36 2.67 -8.00
CA LEU A 133 -3.33 3.65 -8.32
C LEU A 133 -3.40 4.84 -7.37
N PRO A 134 -2.28 5.57 -7.15
CA PRO A 134 -2.30 6.77 -6.32
C PRO A 134 -3.31 7.77 -6.86
N THR A 135 -4.37 8.02 -6.10
CA THR A 135 -5.51 8.85 -6.50
C THR A 135 -5.83 9.82 -5.39
N VAL A 136 -6.11 11.08 -5.74
CA VAL A 136 -6.63 12.06 -4.80
C VAL A 136 -8.06 11.70 -4.44
N VAL A 137 -8.30 11.43 -3.16
CA VAL A 137 -9.60 11.10 -2.56
C VAL A 137 -10.13 12.28 -1.74
#